data_AF-A0A3B1D170-F1
#
_entry.id   AF-A0A3B1D170-F1
#
_cell.length_a   1.000
_cell.length_b   1.000
_cell.length_c   1.000
_cell.angle_alpha   90.00
_cell.angle_beta   90.00
_cell.angle_gamma   90.00
#
_symmetry.space_group_name_H-M   'P 1'
#
loop_
_entity.id
_entity.type
_entity.pdbx_description
1 polymer ?
#
loop_
_entity_poly.entity_id
_entity_poly.type
_entity_poly.pdbx_seq_one_letter_code
_entity_poly.pdbx_strand_id
1 'polypeptide(L)' 'MKGFKARVSGLWIMDYGLWIISGVIIFLFLILTSSTVFAHKVSIYAYAEDSMVFAEGYFADGSRSRNSRIACQL' A
#
# COMPACT_ATOMS: atom_id res chain seq x y z
N MET A 1 -9.58 59.52 -2.86
CA MET A 1 -10.18 58.74 -1.75
C MET A 1 -9.38 57.46 -1.59
N LYS A 2 -8.57 57.34 -0.54
CA LYS A 2 -7.72 56.15 -0.31
C LYS A 2 -8.53 55.12 0.48
N GLY A 3 -8.86 54.01 -0.17
CA GLY A 3 -9.58 52.91 0.46
C GLY A 3 -8.76 52.33 1.60
N PHE A 4 -9.24 52.50 2.83
CA PHE A 4 -8.65 51.93 4.03
C PHE A 4 -8.99 50.44 4.06
N LYS A 5 -8.06 49.60 3.61
CA LYS A 5 -8.19 48.15 3.69
C LYS A 5 -7.78 47.72 5.10
N ALA A 6 -8.76 47.63 6.00
CA ALA A 6 -8.58 47.07 7.33
C ALA A 6 -8.13 45.59 7.19
N ARG A 7 -6.86 45.32 7.44
CA ARG A 7 -6.32 43.97 7.50
C ARG A 7 -6.76 43.37 8.83
N VAL A 8 -7.84 42.59 8.79
CA VAL A 8 -8.38 41.86 9.95
C VAL A 8 -7.39 40.76 10.32
N SER A 9 -6.75 40.89 11.48
CA SER A 9 -5.72 40.00 12.03
C SER A 9 -6.19 38.55 12.19
N GLY A 10 -7.50 38.31 12.23
CA GLY A 10 -8.12 36.98 12.35
C GLY A 10 -8.21 36.17 11.05
N LEU A 11 -7.97 36.79 9.88
CA LEU A 11 -8.02 36.07 8.60
C LEU A 11 -6.89 35.02 8.48
N TRP A 12 -5.73 35.31 9.06
CA TRP A 12 -4.57 34.42 9.03
C TRP A 12 -4.80 33.11 9.80
N ILE A 13 -5.47 33.15 10.96
CA ILE A 13 -5.79 31.94 11.75
C ILE A 13 -6.76 31.00 10.98
N MET A 14 -7.70 31.56 10.23
CA MET A 14 -8.68 30.78 9.46
C MET A 14 -8.06 30.05 8.27
N ASP A 15 -7.08 30.66 7.59
CA ASP A 15 -6.37 30.00 6.48
C ASP A 15 -5.56 28.78 6.97
N TYR A 16 -4.78 28.93 8.05
CA TYR A 16 -3.99 27.80 8.59
C TYR A 16 -4.86 26.62 9.03
N GLY A 17 -6.04 26.88 9.60
CA GLY A 17 -6.99 25.84 9.98
C GLY A 17 -7.45 24.99 8.79
N LEU A 18 -7.74 25.63 7.65
CA LEU A 18 -8.19 24.94 6.44
C LEU A 18 -7.10 24.05 5.84
N TRP A 19 -5.85 24.51 5.83
CA TRP A 19 -4.70 23.73 5.38
C TRP A 19 -4.45 22.50 6.27
N ILE A 20 -4.58 22.65 7.58
CA ILE A 20 -4.44 21.53 8.52
C ILE A 20 -5.56 20.50 8.31
N ILE A 21 -6.81 20.94 8.14
CA ILE A 21 -7.94 20.04 7.88
C ILE A 21 -7.73 19.28 6.57
N SER A 22 -7.30 19.97 5.50
CA SER A 22 -6.97 19.34 4.21
C SER A 22 -5.85 18.30 4.37
N GLY A 23 -4.79 18.63 5.10
CA GLY A 23 -3.68 17.71 5.38
C GLY A 23 -4.14 16.45 6.14
N VAL A 24 -4.99 16.62 7.15
CA VAL A 24 -5.55 15.49 7.93
C VAL A 24 -6.42 14.59 7.04
N ILE A 25 -7.26 15.18 6.18
CA ILE A 25 -8.11 14.41 5.25
C ILE A 25 -7.26 13.61 4.26
N ILE A 26 -6.23 14.23 3.68
CA ILE A 26 -5.31 13.55 2.74
C ILE A 26 -4.56 12.42 3.45
N PHE A 27 -4.07 12.65 4.66
CA PHE A 27 -3.40 11.63 5.46
C PHE A 27 -4.30 10.44 5.78
N LEU A 28 -5.55 10.70 6.16
CA LEU A 28 -6.54 9.66 6.43
C LEU A 28 -6.88 8.86 5.16
N PHE A 29 -6.99 9.53 4.02
CA PHE A 29 -7.20 8.90 2.71
C PHE A 29 -6.03 7.99 2.31
N LEU A 30 -4.78 8.40 2.58
CA LEU A 30 -3.60 7.58 2.33
C LEU A 30 -3.56 6.32 3.21
N ILE A 31 -4.00 6.41 4.47
CA ILE A 31 -4.12 5.23 5.34
C ILE A 31 -5.19 4.28 4.80
N LEU A 32 -6.34 4.79 4.38
CA LEU A 32 -7.44 3.98 3.83
C LEU A 32 -7.09 3.32 2.49
N THR A 33 -6.22 3.94 1.71
CA THR A 33 -5.74 3.40 0.42
C THR A 33 -4.46 2.59 0.54
N SER A 34 -3.87 2.49 1.75
CA SER A 34 -2.74 1.60 1.99
C SER A 34 -3.21 0.16 1.78
N SER A 35 -2.78 -0.45 0.68
CA SER A 35 -3.10 -1.83 0.37
C SER A 35 -2.36 -2.75 1.34
N THR A 36 -3.02 -3.83 1.75
CA THR A 36 -2.35 -4.92 2.43
C THR A 36 -1.47 -5.64 1.42
N VAL A 37 -0.18 -5.29 1.40
CA VAL A 37 0.82 -6.08 0.66
C VAL A 37 1.03 -7.38 1.44
N PHE A 38 0.28 -8.41 1.05
CA PHE A 38 0.46 -9.77 1.54
C PHE A 38 1.71 -10.40 0.92
N ALA A 39 2.89 -9.94 1.36
CA ALA A 39 4.15 -10.62 1.10
C ALA A 39 4.24 -11.87 2.00
N HIS A 40 3.40 -12.87 1.73
CA HIS A 40 3.51 -14.14 2.42
C HIS A 40 4.76 -14.88 1.94
N LYS A 41 5.63 -15.26 2.88
CA LYS A 41 6.77 -16.13 2.60
C LYS A 41 6.24 -17.46 2.07
N VAL A 42 6.71 -17.85 0.89
CA VAL A 42 6.42 -19.14 0.26
C VAL A 42 7.74 -19.91 0.11
N SER A 43 7.76 -21.16 0.55
CA SER A 43 8.84 -22.11 0.27
C SER A 43 8.48 -22.90 -0.97
N ILE A 44 9.40 -22.98 -1.94
CA ILE A 44 9.22 -23.73 -3.18
C ILE A 44 10.13 -24.96 -3.14
N TYR A 45 9.57 -26.13 -3.37
CA TYR A 45 10.29 -27.38 -3.52
C TYR A 45 10.16 -27.85 -4.96
N ALA A 46 11.28 -28.14 -5.60
CA ALA A 46 11.32 -28.70 -6.94
C ALA A 46 12.04 -30.05 -6.89
N TYR A 47 11.46 -31.07 -7.52
CA TYR A 47 12.00 -32.41 -7.55
C TYR A 47 11.70 -33.06 -8.90
N ALA A 48 12.53 -34.02 -9.29
CA ALA A 48 12.37 -34.77 -10.53
C ALA A 48 11.90 -36.19 -10.20
N GLU A 49 10.85 -36.64 -10.90
CA GLU A 49 10.27 -37.98 -10.76
C GLU A 49 9.79 -38.43 -12.15
N ASP A 50 10.08 -39.68 -12.53
CA ASP A 50 9.67 -40.28 -13.81
C ASP A 50 9.90 -39.39 -15.04
N SER A 51 11.11 -38.82 -15.16
CA SER A 51 11.52 -37.91 -16.24
C SER A 51 10.70 -36.60 -16.36
N MET A 52 9.90 -36.27 -15.35
CA MET A 52 9.17 -35.02 -15.21
C MET A 52 9.68 -34.22 -14.01
N VAL A 53 9.68 -32.88 -14.11
CA VAL A 53 10.03 -32.00 -13.00
C VAL A 53 8.74 -31.47 -12.39
N PHE A 54 8.58 -31.71 -11.09
CA PHE A 54 7.48 -31.21 -10.28
C PHE A 54 7.95 -30.03 -9.43
N ALA A 55 7.05 -29.09 -9.20
CA ALA A 55 7.30 -27.95 -8.31
C ALA A 55 6.07 -27.67 -7.46
N GLU A 56 6.28 -27.55 -6.15
CA GLU A 56 5.22 -27.29 -5.18
C GLU A 56 5.60 -26.11 -4.28
N GLY A 57 4.64 -25.24 -4.01
CA GLY A 57 4.80 -24.09 -3.11
C GLY A 57 4.01 -24.29 -1.84
N TYR A 58 4.59 -23.93 -0.69
CA TYR A 58 3.94 -23.97 0.61
C TYR A 58 4.10 -22.63 1.34
N PHE A 59 3.03 -22.17 1.97
CA PHE A 59 3.05 -21.01 2.85
C PHE A 59 3.67 -21.36 4.20
N ALA A 60 4.02 -20.34 4.99
CA ALA A 60 4.62 -20.51 6.31
C ALA A 60 3.74 -21.28 7.32
N ASP A 61 2.42 -21.35 7.08
CA ASP A 61 1.45 -22.14 7.86
C ASP A 61 1.37 -23.61 7.43
N GLY A 62 2.15 -24.02 6.41
CA GLY A 62 2.14 -25.36 5.85
C GLY A 62 1.03 -25.61 4.82
N SER A 63 0.19 -24.60 4.53
CA SER A 63 -0.83 -24.74 3.49
C SER A 63 -0.19 -24.72 2.10
N ARG A 64 -0.70 -25.58 1.20
CA ARG A 64 -0.21 -25.64 -0.19
C ARG A 64 -0.68 -24.41 -0.97
N SER A 65 0.25 -23.76 -1.67
CA SER A 65 -0.05 -22.68 -2.59
C SER A 65 -0.87 -23.20 -3.77
N ARG A 66 -2.06 -22.63 -3.97
CA ARG A 66 -2.98 -22.98 -5.06
C ARG A 66 -3.03 -21.84 -6.08
N ASN A 67 -3.42 -22.15 -7.32
CA ASN A 67 -3.51 -21.19 -8.44
C ASN A 67 -2.24 -20.36 -8.67
N SER A 68 -1.08 -20.95 -8.39
CA SER A 68 0.22 -20.32 -8.58
C SER A 68 0.84 -20.77 -9.90
N ARG A 69 1.42 -19.83 -10.65
CA ARG A 69 2.16 -20.14 -11.87
C ARG A 69 3.66 -20.13 -11.54
N ILE A 70 4.30 -21.26 -11.68
CA ILE A 70 5.76 -21.41 -11.53
C ILE A 70 6.34 -21.39 -12.94
N ALA A 71 7.27 -20.48 -13.20
CA ALA A 71 7.97 -20.40 -14.48
C ALA A 71 9.47 -20.46 -14.21
N CYS A 72 10.16 -21.39 -14.87
CA CYS A 72 11.61 -21.40 -14.92
C CYS A 72 12.05 -20.37 -15.96
N GLN A 73 12.84 -19.38 -15.53
CA GLN A 73 13.44 -18.40 -16.43
C GLN A 73 14.90 -18.81 -16.63
N LEU A 74 15.22 -19.23 -17.85
CA LEU A 74 16.57 -19.55 -18.32
C LEU A 74 17.35 -18.28 -18.68
#